data_AF-A0A9Q0WSZ0-F1
#
_entry.id   AF-A0A9Q0WSZ0-F1
#
_cell.length_a   1.000
_cell.length_b   1.000
_cell.length_c   1.000
_cell.angle_alpha   90.00
_cell.angle_beta   90.00
_cell.angle_gamma   90.00
#
_symmetry.space_group_name_H-M   'P 1'
#
loop_
_entity.id
_entity.type
_entity.pdbx_description
1 polymer ?
#
loop_
_entity_poly.entity_id
_entity_poly.type
_entity_poly.pdbx_seq_one_letter_code
_entity_poly.pdbx_strand_id
1 'polypeptide(L)'
;MANIVDDDADAVLSDVEGEDPVAIVIKSPSQGDNSVEEFRELLDRERAAREAAEASKSELQVSFNRLKALAHEAIKKRDECSRQRDEALREKEEALKANEELSNELVRVNGSKEEIEKKLDGLQSQIEDSRHMLVSGIDKISGKFSNIKNFAAAGLPRSQKYSGLQAVAYGVIKRTNEIVEELVRQIDVTAKSRNDAREQMEQRNYEIAIEVSELEATISGLRDEVAKKTKLIEDLEKSVVEKEGKVSEIGREMLERKHLVEKEASGLRDLVGEYDDKLTNLESKMESQRLLLFDQLNLVSKIYNRLHDVIKIVDSNHLDSEVSESLFLPQQTEMEENIRASLAGTESIYEVSRIVAEKTRDLVEEKNHEEKNLKETVGRLVKEKEHIGSLLRSALSKRIKLDPSSKTSGLFQVAENGLRETGIDFKFSKVLGSGRVSYDEGGLPDAEGDEIYTLAGALENIVKESQLEIIELRHSVEELRAESNLLKEHVEVQAKELSNRMGRIEELEEKERVANESVEGLMMDIAAAEEEITRWKVAAEQEAAVGRAVEQDFVAQVYWKNWSQKLC
;
A
#
# COMPACT_ATOMS: atom_id res chain seq x y z
N MET A 1 45.49 -26.21 24.00
CA MET A 1 45.12 -25.96 25.41
C MET A 1 43.62 -26.21 25.55
N ALA A 2 43.14 -26.48 26.77
CA ALA A 2 41.75 -26.79 27.07
C ALA A 2 40.88 -25.49 27.12
N ASN A 3 39.55 -25.50 27.21
CA ASN A 3 38.56 -26.58 27.37
C ASN A 3 37.15 -26.09 26.94
N ILE A 4 36.09 -26.87 27.26
CA ILE A 4 34.64 -26.51 27.26
C ILE A 4 33.95 -26.62 25.87
N VAL A 5 32.74 -27.19 25.69
CA VAL A 5 32.00 -28.36 26.28
C VAL A 5 30.63 -28.44 25.57
N ASP A 6 30.13 -29.66 25.28
CA ASP A 6 28.76 -30.12 24.94
C ASP A 6 27.92 -29.30 23.89
N ASP A 7 26.98 -29.85 23.12
CA ASP A 7 26.07 -31.00 23.31
C ASP A 7 25.98 -31.93 22.10
N ASP A 8 25.77 -33.23 22.35
CA ASP A 8 25.23 -34.21 21.40
C ASP A 8 23.74 -34.43 21.69
N ALA A 9 22.86 -34.25 20.71
CA ALA A 9 21.42 -34.48 20.84
C ALA A 9 20.85 -35.18 19.59
N ASP A 10 20.96 -36.51 19.56
CA ASP A 10 20.51 -37.36 18.46
C ASP A 10 18.96 -37.42 18.37
N ALA A 11 18.41 -37.04 17.22
CA ALA A 11 16.98 -36.80 17.03
C ALA A 11 16.23 -38.09 16.63
N VAL A 12 16.14 -39.04 17.57
CA VAL A 12 15.42 -40.31 17.36
C VAL A 12 13.92 -40.07 17.22
N LEU A 13 13.35 -40.57 16.12
CA LEU A 13 11.91 -40.54 15.85
C LEU A 13 11.15 -41.45 16.85
N SER A 14 10.01 -40.97 17.34
CA SER A 14 9.07 -41.77 18.14
C SER A 14 7.69 -41.72 17.48
N ASP A 15 7.12 -42.89 17.20
CA ASP A 15 5.73 -43.03 16.81
C ASP A 15 4.79 -42.62 17.96
N VAL A 16 3.60 -42.13 17.61
CA VAL A 16 2.46 -41.94 18.51
C VAL A 16 1.20 -42.41 17.77
N GLU A 17 0.67 -43.56 18.17
CA GLU A 17 -0.61 -44.08 17.65
C GLU A 17 -1.80 -43.52 18.42
N GLY A 18 -2.84 -43.09 17.69
CA GLY A 18 -4.25 -43.29 18.06
C GLY A 18 -4.89 -42.41 19.14
N GLU A 19 -5.72 -41.45 18.70
CA GLU A 19 -7.00 -41.12 19.37
C GLU A 19 -8.06 -40.69 18.34
N ASP A 20 -9.35 -40.71 18.71
CA ASP A 20 -10.49 -40.85 17.79
C ASP A 20 -10.87 -39.61 16.94
N PRO A 21 -11.51 -39.80 15.76
CA PRO A 21 -11.88 -38.72 14.85
C PRO A 21 -13.17 -37.97 15.27
N VAL A 22 -13.07 -36.64 15.38
CA VAL A 22 -14.22 -35.76 15.60
C VAL A 22 -15.00 -35.55 14.29
N ALA A 23 -16.32 -35.76 14.32
CA ALA A 23 -17.18 -35.64 13.14
C ALA A 23 -17.41 -34.17 12.72
N ILE A 24 -17.06 -33.83 11.48
CA ILE A 24 -17.30 -32.51 10.88
C ILE A 24 -18.71 -32.46 10.28
N VAL A 25 -19.53 -31.51 10.73
CA VAL A 25 -20.87 -31.27 10.19
C VAL A 25 -20.81 -30.33 8.99
N ILE A 26 -21.02 -30.87 7.79
CA ILE A 26 -21.14 -30.08 6.55
C ILE A 26 -22.59 -29.60 6.39
N LYS A 27 -22.78 -28.33 6.00
CA LYS A 27 -24.09 -27.69 5.82
C LYS A 27 -24.25 -27.28 4.34
N SER A 28 -25.18 -27.92 3.63
CA SER A 28 -25.40 -27.70 2.20
C SER A 28 -26.45 -26.62 1.92
N PRO A 29 -26.20 -25.64 1.02
CA PRO A 29 -27.23 -24.76 0.48
C PRO A 29 -28.05 -25.45 -0.64
N SER A 30 -29.20 -24.87 -1.00
CA SER A 30 -30.24 -25.45 -1.86
C SER A 30 -30.08 -25.15 -3.36
N GLN A 31 -30.67 -26.02 -4.20
CA GLN A 31 -30.74 -25.88 -5.67
C GLN A 31 -31.64 -24.71 -6.14
N GLY A 32 -31.36 -24.24 -7.36
CA GLY A 32 -32.26 -23.48 -8.23
C GLY A 32 -32.06 -23.90 -9.70
N ASP A 33 -33.03 -23.64 -10.58
CA ASP A 33 -33.05 -24.15 -11.96
C ASP A 33 -32.34 -23.20 -12.96
N ASN A 34 -31.39 -23.73 -13.74
CA ASN A 34 -30.70 -23.04 -14.84
C ASN A 34 -30.96 -23.76 -16.19
N SER A 35 -30.91 -23.05 -17.32
CA SER A 35 -31.39 -23.57 -18.63
C SER A 35 -30.30 -24.12 -19.56
N VAL A 36 -30.70 -25.03 -20.46
CA VAL A 36 -29.79 -25.82 -21.32
C VAL A 36 -28.99 -24.99 -22.32
N GLU A 37 -29.53 -23.85 -22.78
CA GLU A 37 -28.86 -22.99 -23.75
C GLU A 37 -27.76 -22.14 -23.11
N GLU A 38 -27.97 -21.70 -21.86
CA GLU A 38 -26.94 -21.02 -21.04
C GLU A 38 -25.73 -21.94 -20.82
N PHE A 39 -25.96 -23.23 -20.54
CA PHE A 39 -24.87 -24.22 -20.46
C PHE A 39 -24.08 -24.37 -21.77
N ARG A 40 -24.71 -24.17 -22.93
CA ARG A 40 -24.02 -24.23 -24.23
C ARG A 40 -23.15 -23.00 -24.45
N GLU A 41 -23.67 -21.82 -24.15
CA GLU A 41 -22.95 -20.55 -24.26
C GLU A 41 -21.84 -20.39 -23.20
N LEU A 42 -21.98 -21.07 -22.05
CA LEU A 42 -20.92 -21.21 -21.04
C LEU A 42 -19.80 -22.14 -21.54
N LEU A 43 -20.13 -23.28 -22.15
CA LEU A 43 -19.14 -24.25 -22.66
C LEU A 43 -18.26 -23.66 -23.77
N ASP A 44 -18.81 -22.86 -24.68
CA ASP A 44 -18.00 -22.26 -25.75
C ASP A 44 -17.18 -21.04 -25.27
N ARG A 45 -17.63 -20.30 -24.25
CA ARG A 45 -16.77 -19.34 -23.52
C ARG A 45 -15.64 -20.05 -22.79
N GLU A 46 -15.94 -21.16 -22.10
CA GLU A 46 -14.97 -21.96 -21.33
C GLU A 46 -13.90 -22.60 -22.25
N ARG A 47 -14.29 -23.02 -23.46
CA ARG A 47 -13.34 -23.45 -24.50
C ARG A 47 -12.44 -22.32 -24.98
N ALA A 48 -13.00 -21.14 -25.29
CA ALA A 48 -12.21 -19.99 -25.72
C ALA A 48 -11.25 -19.49 -24.61
N ALA A 49 -11.69 -19.54 -23.35
CA ALA A 49 -10.85 -19.25 -22.19
C ALA A 49 -9.71 -20.27 -22.04
N ARG A 50 -9.93 -21.57 -22.29
CA ARG A 50 -8.83 -22.55 -22.34
C ARG A 50 -7.82 -22.26 -23.45
N GLU A 51 -8.26 -21.95 -24.66
CA GLU A 51 -7.34 -21.65 -25.77
C GLU A 51 -6.51 -20.39 -25.46
N ALA A 52 -7.10 -19.37 -24.85
CA ALA A 52 -6.37 -18.18 -24.38
C ALA A 52 -5.39 -18.49 -23.21
N ALA A 53 -5.80 -19.31 -22.24
CA ALA A 53 -4.95 -19.71 -21.11
C ALA A 53 -3.79 -20.62 -21.56
N GLU A 54 -4.00 -21.54 -22.50
CA GLU A 54 -2.94 -22.36 -23.10
C GLU A 54 -1.95 -21.48 -23.90
N ALA A 55 -2.44 -20.45 -24.60
CA ALA A 55 -1.59 -19.46 -25.25
C ALA A 55 -0.75 -18.65 -24.22
N SER A 56 -1.38 -18.06 -23.20
CA SER A 56 -0.72 -17.33 -22.09
C SER A 56 0.34 -18.20 -21.41
N LYS A 57 -0.03 -19.42 -21.02
CA LYS A 57 0.89 -20.43 -20.46
C LYS A 57 2.05 -20.73 -21.39
N SER A 58 1.82 -20.88 -22.70
CA SER A 58 2.90 -21.16 -23.66
C SER A 58 3.88 -19.99 -23.77
N GLU A 59 3.39 -18.75 -23.76
CA GLU A 59 4.23 -17.54 -23.80
C GLU A 59 4.99 -17.34 -22.48
N LEU A 60 4.32 -17.52 -21.34
CA LEU A 60 4.94 -17.45 -20.02
C LEU A 60 6.02 -18.53 -19.86
N GLN A 61 5.76 -19.77 -20.30
CA GLN A 61 6.72 -20.88 -20.32
C GLN A 61 7.90 -20.60 -21.27
N VAL A 62 7.68 -19.96 -22.41
CA VAL A 62 8.77 -19.48 -23.29
C VAL A 62 9.60 -18.39 -22.58
N SER A 63 8.95 -17.44 -21.90
CA SER A 63 9.63 -16.37 -21.16
C SER A 63 10.46 -16.91 -19.98
N PHE A 64 9.93 -17.89 -19.24
CA PHE A 64 10.60 -18.53 -18.12
C PHE A 64 11.78 -19.40 -18.59
N ASN A 65 11.61 -20.20 -19.65
CA ASN A 65 12.72 -20.95 -20.23
C ASN A 65 13.80 -20.03 -20.82
N ARG A 66 13.43 -18.88 -21.39
CA ARG A 66 14.38 -17.85 -21.81
C ARG A 66 15.13 -17.23 -20.62
N LEU A 67 14.45 -16.92 -19.52
CA LEU A 67 15.07 -16.39 -18.30
C LEU A 67 16.00 -17.43 -17.64
N LYS A 68 15.58 -18.70 -17.58
CA LYS A 68 16.38 -19.84 -17.11
C LYS A 68 17.61 -20.06 -17.96
N ALA A 69 17.49 -19.97 -19.29
CA ALA A 69 18.62 -20.03 -20.21
C ALA A 69 19.60 -18.87 -19.98
N LEU A 70 19.12 -17.63 -19.84
CA LEU A 70 19.95 -16.46 -19.53
C LEU A 70 20.64 -16.57 -18.16
N ALA A 71 19.97 -17.11 -17.13
CA ALA A 71 20.55 -17.35 -15.82
C ALA A 71 21.65 -18.42 -15.87
N HIS A 72 21.40 -19.54 -16.55
CA HIS A 72 22.42 -20.58 -16.78
C HIS A 72 23.58 -20.06 -17.63
N GLU A 73 23.33 -19.21 -18.63
CA GLU A 73 24.37 -18.57 -19.44
C GLU A 73 25.22 -17.58 -18.62
N ALA A 74 24.60 -16.80 -17.73
CA ALA A 74 25.29 -15.89 -16.84
C ALA A 74 26.17 -16.64 -15.82
N ILE A 75 25.66 -17.72 -15.22
CA ILE A 75 26.44 -18.62 -14.34
C ILE A 75 27.60 -19.23 -15.13
N LYS A 76 27.33 -19.82 -16.31
CA LYS A 76 28.36 -20.40 -17.17
C LYS A 76 29.42 -19.36 -17.56
N LYS A 77 29.04 -18.13 -17.89
CA LYS A 77 29.98 -17.03 -18.20
C LYS A 77 30.82 -16.60 -17.00
N ARG A 78 30.26 -16.56 -15.78
CA ARG A 78 31.00 -16.30 -14.53
C ARG A 78 32.04 -17.39 -14.26
N ASP A 79 31.65 -18.65 -14.46
CA ASP A 79 32.47 -19.81 -14.14
C ASP A 79 33.56 -20.03 -15.20
N GLU A 80 33.23 -19.81 -16.48
CA GLU A 80 34.18 -19.78 -17.59
C GLU A 80 35.18 -18.62 -17.47
N CYS A 81 34.72 -17.40 -17.16
CA CYS A 81 35.60 -16.26 -16.85
C CYS A 81 36.54 -16.55 -15.66
N SER A 82 36.08 -17.36 -14.70
CA SER A 82 36.91 -17.78 -13.57
C SER A 82 37.94 -18.83 -13.97
N ARG A 83 37.54 -19.85 -14.74
CA ARG A 83 38.47 -20.79 -15.39
C ARG A 83 39.54 -20.06 -16.18
N GLN A 84 39.16 -19.15 -17.07
CA GLN A 84 40.09 -18.41 -17.95
C GLN A 84 41.06 -17.53 -17.15
N ARG A 85 40.63 -16.93 -16.04
CA ARG A 85 41.49 -16.19 -15.12
C ARG A 85 42.53 -17.11 -14.47
N ASP A 86 42.10 -18.26 -13.98
CA ASP A 86 42.96 -19.20 -13.26
C ASP A 86 43.91 -19.94 -14.23
N GLU A 87 43.48 -20.16 -15.47
CA GLU A 87 44.25 -20.69 -16.59
C GLU A 87 45.33 -19.70 -17.04
N ALA A 88 44.97 -18.43 -17.29
CA ALA A 88 45.92 -17.37 -17.61
C ALA A 88 46.91 -17.08 -16.46
N LEU A 89 46.53 -17.34 -15.20
CA LEU A 89 47.45 -17.29 -14.07
C LEU A 89 48.47 -18.44 -14.08
N ARG A 90 48.05 -19.68 -14.42
CA ARG A 90 48.97 -20.81 -14.64
C ARG A 90 49.90 -20.57 -15.82
N GLU A 91 49.36 -20.20 -16.98
CA GLU A 91 50.15 -19.88 -18.18
C GLU A 91 51.19 -18.79 -17.90
N LYS A 92 50.84 -17.77 -17.11
CA LYS A 92 51.77 -16.74 -16.66
C LYS A 92 52.87 -17.30 -15.74
N GLU A 93 52.54 -18.19 -14.82
CA GLU A 93 53.52 -18.82 -13.92
C GLU A 93 54.47 -19.76 -14.69
N GLU A 94 53.94 -20.52 -15.63
CA GLU A 94 54.70 -21.41 -16.53
C GLU A 94 55.58 -20.61 -17.50
N ALA A 95 55.08 -19.53 -18.09
CA ALA A 95 55.87 -18.61 -18.91
C ALA A 95 56.98 -17.90 -18.10
N LEU A 96 56.74 -17.57 -16.83
CA LEU A 96 57.78 -17.03 -15.95
C LEU A 96 58.88 -18.06 -15.66
N LYS A 97 58.51 -19.32 -15.38
CA LYS A 97 59.49 -20.42 -15.21
C LYS A 97 60.28 -20.68 -16.47
N ALA A 98 59.62 -20.79 -17.63
CA ALA A 98 60.29 -20.98 -18.92
C ALA A 98 61.22 -19.80 -19.26
N ASN A 99 60.86 -18.56 -18.93
CA ASN A 99 61.72 -17.40 -19.11
C ASN A 99 62.93 -17.40 -18.14
N GLU A 100 62.75 -17.87 -16.90
CA GLU A 100 63.86 -18.09 -15.95
C GLU A 100 64.80 -19.21 -16.43
N GLU A 101 64.26 -20.32 -16.94
CA GLU A 101 65.03 -21.41 -17.54
C GLU A 101 65.80 -20.96 -18.78
N LEU A 102 65.17 -20.21 -19.69
CA LEU A 102 65.82 -19.64 -20.89
C LEU A 102 66.88 -18.58 -20.54
N SER A 103 66.66 -17.78 -19.49
CA SER A 103 67.67 -16.85 -18.97
C SER A 103 68.89 -17.60 -18.43
N ASN A 104 68.67 -18.69 -17.68
CA ASN A 104 69.74 -19.56 -17.20
C ASN A 104 70.44 -20.31 -18.35
N GLU A 105 69.72 -20.77 -19.37
CA GLU A 105 70.27 -21.36 -20.60
C GLU A 105 71.17 -20.37 -21.34
N LEU A 106 70.71 -19.12 -21.52
CA LEU A 106 71.48 -18.06 -22.18
C LEU A 106 72.79 -17.76 -21.43
N VAL A 107 72.79 -17.80 -20.09
CA VAL A 107 74.01 -17.69 -19.28
C VAL A 107 74.94 -18.89 -19.51
N ARG A 108 74.42 -20.13 -19.56
CA ARG A 108 75.21 -21.33 -19.90
C ARG A 108 75.85 -21.24 -21.29
N VAL A 109 75.08 -20.83 -22.29
CA VAL A 109 75.52 -20.73 -23.70
C VAL A 109 76.56 -19.62 -23.88
N ASN A 110 76.41 -18.47 -23.21
CA ASN A 110 77.45 -17.43 -23.25
C ASN A 110 78.76 -17.90 -22.58
N GLY A 111 78.69 -18.61 -21.45
CA GLY A 111 79.86 -19.19 -20.81
C GLY A 111 80.58 -20.25 -21.65
N SER A 112 79.83 -21.16 -22.29
CA SER A 112 80.42 -22.18 -23.17
C SER A 112 80.99 -21.58 -24.45
N LYS A 113 80.37 -20.52 -25.01
CA LYS A 113 80.94 -19.74 -26.11
C LYS A 113 82.30 -19.15 -25.74
N GLU A 114 82.40 -18.48 -24.59
CA GLU A 114 83.66 -17.87 -24.13
C GLU A 114 84.77 -18.93 -23.92
N GLU A 115 84.39 -20.13 -23.49
CA GLU A 115 85.33 -21.26 -23.35
C GLU A 115 85.75 -21.86 -24.70
N ILE A 116 84.86 -21.90 -25.69
CA ILE A 116 85.16 -22.33 -27.07
C ILE A 116 86.07 -21.31 -27.77
N GLU A 117 85.82 -20.01 -27.58
CA GLU A 117 86.61 -18.91 -28.15
C GLU A 117 88.07 -18.98 -27.66
N LYS A 118 88.28 -19.19 -26.34
CA LYS A 118 89.61 -19.45 -25.75
C LYS A 118 90.29 -20.73 -26.28
N LYS A 119 89.52 -21.79 -26.56
CA LYS A 119 90.04 -23.04 -27.14
C LYS A 119 90.43 -22.85 -28.62
N LEU A 120 89.68 -22.03 -29.37
CA LEU A 120 89.97 -21.69 -30.76
C LEU A 120 91.29 -20.92 -30.86
N ASP A 121 91.47 -19.87 -30.05
CA ASP A 121 92.73 -19.10 -29.99
C ASP A 121 93.94 -19.99 -29.65
N GLY A 122 93.78 -20.88 -28.65
CA GLY A 122 94.83 -21.82 -28.27
C GLY A 122 95.23 -22.79 -29.39
N LEU A 123 94.25 -23.34 -30.12
CA LEU A 123 94.51 -24.18 -31.29
C LEU A 123 95.10 -23.39 -32.46
N GLN A 124 94.65 -22.17 -32.70
CA GLN A 124 95.16 -21.30 -33.76
C GLN A 124 96.62 -20.91 -33.53
N SER A 125 97.02 -20.65 -32.27
CA SER A 125 98.43 -20.48 -31.89
C SER A 125 99.25 -21.74 -32.17
N GLN A 126 98.78 -22.92 -31.75
CA GLN A 126 99.48 -24.19 -32.00
C GLN A 126 99.63 -24.51 -33.49
N ILE A 127 98.64 -24.16 -34.31
CA ILE A 127 98.69 -24.31 -35.77
C ILE A 127 99.74 -23.40 -36.38
N GLU A 128 99.82 -22.12 -35.98
CA GLU A 128 100.80 -21.20 -36.54
C GLU A 128 102.23 -21.51 -36.05
N ASP A 129 102.42 -21.95 -34.80
CA ASP A 129 103.69 -22.50 -34.31
C ASP A 129 104.13 -23.73 -35.12
N SER A 130 103.22 -24.68 -35.33
CA SER A 130 103.48 -25.91 -36.11
C SER A 130 103.81 -25.60 -37.57
N ARG A 131 103.11 -24.61 -38.16
CA ARG A 131 103.36 -24.08 -39.50
C ARG A 131 104.73 -23.42 -39.59
N HIS A 132 105.09 -22.57 -38.63
CA HIS A 132 106.40 -21.92 -38.57
C HIS A 132 107.53 -22.95 -38.39
N MET A 133 107.33 -23.99 -37.57
CA MET A 133 108.27 -25.12 -37.48
C MET A 133 108.41 -25.88 -38.80
N LEU A 134 107.31 -26.15 -39.51
CA LEU A 134 107.33 -26.82 -40.82
C LEU A 134 108.03 -25.99 -41.89
N VAL A 135 107.71 -24.71 -42.03
CA VAL A 135 108.36 -23.78 -42.97
C VAL A 135 109.85 -23.67 -42.66
N SER A 136 110.21 -23.43 -41.38
CA SER A 136 111.61 -23.37 -40.95
C SER A 136 112.35 -24.70 -41.19
N GLY A 137 111.67 -25.84 -41.08
CA GLY A 137 112.20 -27.15 -41.45
C GLY A 137 112.46 -27.30 -42.95
N ILE A 138 111.48 -26.92 -43.77
CA ILE A 138 111.57 -26.90 -45.24
C ILE A 138 112.71 -25.99 -45.69
N ASP A 139 112.83 -24.78 -45.16
CA ASP A 139 113.91 -23.84 -45.52
C ASP A 139 115.30 -24.37 -45.13
N LYS A 140 115.43 -25.00 -43.96
CA LYS A 140 116.68 -25.64 -43.50
C LYS A 140 117.06 -26.87 -44.34
N ILE A 141 116.08 -27.55 -44.94
CA ILE A 141 116.30 -28.67 -45.88
C ILE A 141 116.64 -28.13 -47.28
N SER A 142 115.85 -27.17 -47.76
CA SER A 142 116.01 -26.50 -49.06
C SER A 142 117.38 -25.82 -49.19
N GLY A 143 117.79 -25.05 -48.18
CA GLY A 143 119.11 -24.42 -48.12
C GLY A 143 120.29 -25.40 -47.99
N LYS A 144 120.04 -26.66 -47.60
CA LYS A 144 121.04 -27.74 -47.68
C LYS A 144 121.03 -28.45 -49.04
N PHE A 145 119.86 -28.57 -49.67
CA PHE A 145 119.69 -29.16 -51.00
C PHE A 145 120.11 -28.25 -52.16
N SER A 146 120.10 -26.92 -51.99
CA SER A 146 120.52 -25.96 -53.02
C SER A 146 121.98 -26.14 -53.47
N ASN A 147 122.85 -26.67 -52.60
CA ASN A 147 124.22 -27.04 -52.93
C ASN A 147 124.34 -28.39 -53.68
N ILE A 148 123.28 -29.21 -53.75
CA ILE A 148 123.27 -30.53 -54.42
C ILE A 148 122.79 -30.37 -55.87
N LYS A 149 123.58 -29.66 -56.67
CA LYS A 149 123.28 -29.39 -58.08
C LYS A 149 123.55 -30.61 -58.97
N ASN A 150 122.63 -31.59 -59.00
CA ASN A 150 122.40 -32.51 -60.13
C ASN A 150 121.23 -33.50 -59.87
N PHE A 151 120.02 -33.18 -60.35
CA PHE A 151 118.86 -34.11 -60.34
C PHE A 151 117.97 -34.00 -61.61
N ALA A 152 118.50 -33.51 -62.73
CA ALA A 152 117.73 -33.14 -63.93
C ALA A 152 117.81 -34.15 -65.11
N ALA A 153 118.29 -35.38 -64.88
CA ALA A 153 118.72 -36.28 -65.98
C ALA A 153 118.16 -37.71 -65.97
N ALA A 154 117.28 -38.09 -65.02
CA ALA A 154 116.65 -39.41 -65.00
C ALA A 154 115.25 -39.36 -64.33
N GLY A 155 114.30 -40.11 -64.88
CA GLY A 155 112.92 -40.20 -64.38
C GLY A 155 112.74 -41.07 -63.12
N LEU A 156 111.50 -41.18 -62.65
CA LEU A 156 111.14 -41.83 -61.38
C LEU A 156 111.64 -43.30 -61.28
N PRO A 157 112.36 -43.69 -60.21
CA PRO A 157 112.87 -45.05 -60.04
C PRO A 157 111.80 -46.10 -59.65
N ARG A 158 111.91 -47.33 -60.18
CA ARG A 158 111.15 -48.51 -59.73
C ARG A 158 112.01 -49.44 -58.85
N SER A 159 111.36 -50.19 -57.96
CA SER A 159 111.86 -50.37 -56.58
C SER A 159 112.45 -51.75 -56.23
N GLN A 160 113.64 -52.10 -56.73
CA GLN A 160 114.32 -53.32 -56.23
C GLN A 160 115.87 -53.41 -56.32
N LYS A 161 116.59 -52.34 -56.70
CA LYS A 161 118.07 -52.35 -56.79
C LYS A 161 118.73 -51.03 -56.37
N TYR A 162 118.50 -50.57 -55.14
CA TYR A 162 119.10 -49.32 -54.64
C TYR A 162 119.63 -49.44 -53.20
N SER A 163 120.82 -48.88 -52.98
CA SER A 163 121.30 -48.43 -51.67
C SER A 163 121.47 -46.91 -51.68
N GLY A 164 121.47 -46.27 -50.51
CA GLY A 164 121.56 -44.82 -50.42
C GLY A 164 120.36 -44.08 -51.03
N LEU A 165 120.65 -42.97 -51.71
CA LEU A 165 119.69 -41.88 -51.97
C LEU A 165 118.47 -42.27 -52.83
N GLN A 166 118.60 -43.24 -53.74
CA GLN A 166 117.48 -43.69 -54.59
C GLN A 166 116.46 -44.55 -53.83
N ALA A 167 116.88 -45.27 -52.78
CA ALA A 167 115.95 -45.99 -51.89
C ALA A 167 115.17 -44.99 -51.01
N VAL A 168 115.82 -43.91 -50.56
CA VAL A 168 115.17 -42.81 -49.84
C VAL A 168 114.11 -42.14 -50.71
N ALA A 169 114.42 -41.85 -51.99
CA ALA A 169 113.45 -41.26 -52.92
C ALA A 169 112.18 -42.11 -53.07
N TYR A 170 112.32 -43.44 -53.28
CA TYR A 170 111.15 -44.32 -53.37
C TYR A 170 110.38 -44.41 -52.04
N GLY A 171 111.07 -44.47 -50.90
CA GLY A 171 110.45 -44.48 -49.56
C GLY A 171 109.82 -43.15 -49.13
N VAL A 172 110.16 -42.05 -49.80
CA VAL A 172 109.43 -40.78 -49.72
C VAL A 172 108.18 -40.84 -50.61
N ILE A 173 108.32 -41.18 -51.90
CA ILE A 173 107.19 -41.27 -52.84
C ILE A 173 106.09 -42.21 -52.34
N LYS A 174 106.43 -43.42 -51.85
CA LYS A 174 105.43 -44.36 -51.33
C LYS A 174 104.65 -43.77 -50.16
N ARG A 175 105.34 -43.17 -49.18
CA ARG A 175 104.69 -42.52 -48.03
C ARG A 175 103.89 -41.28 -48.43
N THR A 176 104.34 -40.52 -49.43
CA THR A 176 103.57 -39.41 -49.98
C THR A 176 102.26 -39.90 -50.59
N ASN A 177 102.27 -41.00 -51.36
CA ASN A 177 101.05 -41.59 -51.90
C ASN A 177 100.13 -42.12 -50.78
N GLU A 178 100.67 -42.84 -49.80
CA GLU A 178 99.90 -43.34 -48.64
C GLU A 178 99.26 -42.20 -47.83
N ILE A 179 99.97 -41.08 -47.66
CA ILE A 179 99.44 -39.86 -47.04
C ILE A 179 98.35 -39.21 -47.91
N VAL A 180 98.53 -39.16 -49.24
CA VAL A 180 97.52 -38.62 -50.16
C VAL A 180 96.26 -39.48 -50.19
N GLU A 181 96.39 -40.82 -50.21
CA GLU A 181 95.26 -41.75 -50.15
C GLU A 181 94.47 -41.62 -48.84
N GLU A 182 95.16 -41.50 -47.69
CA GLU A 182 94.50 -41.27 -46.40
C GLU A 182 93.89 -39.86 -46.29
N LEU A 183 94.53 -38.82 -46.84
CA LEU A 183 93.95 -37.47 -46.92
C LEU A 183 92.69 -37.44 -47.80
N VAL A 184 92.69 -38.11 -48.95
CA VAL A 184 91.50 -38.26 -49.80
C VAL A 184 90.40 -39.00 -49.04
N ARG A 185 90.72 -40.10 -48.35
CA ARG A 185 89.76 -40.85 -47.53
C ARG A 185 89.17 -39.99 -46.41
N GLN A 186 89.96 -39.13 -45.77
CA GLN A 186 89.47 -38.19 -44.75
C GLN A 186 88.59 -37.10 -45.37
N ILE A 187 88.98 -36.53 -46.52
CA ILE A 187 88.18 -35.57 -47.28
C ILE A 187 86.82 -36.18 -47.66
N ASP A 188 86.77 -37.43 -48.14
CA ASP A 188 85.52 -38.12 -48.49
C ASP A 188 84.62 -38.37 -47.27
N VAL A 189 85.18 -38.76 -46.13
CA VAL A 189 84.43 -38.95 -44.88
C VAL A 189 83.88 -37.63 -44.35
N THR A 190 84.69 -36.56 -44.37
CA THR A 190 84.25 -35.21 -44.00
C THR A 190 83.21 -34.65 -44.98
N ALA A 191 83.36 -34.92 -46.28
CA ALA A 191 82.40 -34.48 -47.30
C ALA A 191 81.04 -35.18 -47.15
N LYS A 192 81.03 -36.47 -46.82
CA LYS A 192 79.81 -37.22 -46.45
C LYS A 192 79.17 -36.65 -45.20
N SER A 193 79.88 -36.65 -44.06
CA SER A 193 79.34 -36.13 -42.79
C SER A 193 78.79 -34.70 -42.89
N ARG A 194 79.42 -33.82 -43.68
CA ARG A 194 78.92 -32.46 -43.97
C ARG A 194 77.68 -32.45 -44.86
N ASN A 195 77.54 -33.38 -45.79
CA ASN A 195 76.33 -33.52 -46.60
C ASN A 195 75.18 -34.13 -45.78
N ASP A 196 75.45 -35.17 -44.98
CA ASP A 196 74.48 -35.78 -44.06
C ASP A 196 73.92 -34.73 -43.06
N ALA A 197 74.80 -33.87 -42.54
CA ALA A 197 74.42 -32.75 -41.67
C ALA A 197 73.62 -31.65 -42.40
N ARG A 198 73.78 -31.48 -43.71
CA ARG A 198 72.94 -30.59 -44.52
C ARG A 198 71.56 -31.18 -44.75
N GLU A 199 71.46 -32.46 -45.07
CA GLU A 199 70.18 -33.16 -45.25
C GLU A 199 69.34 -33.12 -43.96
N GLN A 200 69.97 -33.35 -42.80
CA GLN A 200 69.32 -33.16 -41.49
C GLN A 200 68.87 -31.71 -41.25
N MET A 201 69.70 -30.72 -41.58
CA MET A 201 69.34 -29.30 -41.45
C MET A 201 68.21 -28.90 -42.41
N GLU A 202 68.21 -29.41 -43.64
CA GLU A 202 67.15 -29.19 -44.62
C GLU A 202 65.83 -29.83 -44.16
N GLN A 203 65.86 -31.07 -43.63
CA GLN A 203 64.69 -31.69 -43.01
C GLN A 203 64.15 -30.85 -41.84
N ARG A 204 65.01 -30.39 -40.92
CA ARG A 204 64.60 -29.51 -39.81
C ARG A 204 64.03 -28.17 -40.30
N ASN A 205 64.56 -27.61 -41.38
CA ASN A 205 64.02 -26.39 -41.98
C ASN A 205 62.60 -26.61 -42.56
N TYR A 206 62.30 -27.78 -43.13
CA TYR A 206 60.94 -28.13 -43.56
C TYR A 206 60.00 -28.34 -42.37
N GLU A 207 60.44 -29.01 -41.30
CA GLU A 207 59.66 -29.16 -40.06
C GLU A 207 59.28 -27.78 -39.48
N ILE A 208 60.25 -26.89 -39.29
CA ILE A 208 60.03 -25.52 -38.79
C ILE A 208 59.10 -24.72 -39.72
N ALA A 209 59.22 -24.88 -41.05
CA ALA A 209 58.34 -24.18 -41.99
C ALA A 209 56.87 -24.62 -41.90
N ILE A 210 56.62 -25.90 -41.56
CA ILE A 210 55.27 -26.42 -41.30
C ILE A 210 54.74 -25.86 -39.98
N GLU A 211 55.52 -25.97 -38.89
CA GLU A 211 55.14 -25.44 -37.57
C GLU A 211 54.82 -23.94 -37.63
N VAL A 212 55.64 -23.14 -38.31
CA VAL A 212 55.38 -21.70 -38.53
C VAL A 212 54.10 -21.48 -39.34
N SER A 213 53.83 -22.29 -40.37
CA SER A 213 52.60 -22.16 -41.18
C SER A 213 51.33 -22.45 -40.36
N GLU A 214 51.38 -23.43 -39.45
CA GLU A 214 50.27 -23.76 -38.54
C GLU A 214 50.06 -22.67 -37.47
N LEU A 215 51.16 -22.10 -36.95
CA LEU A 215 51.11 -20.95 -36.03
C LEU A 215 50.57 -19.70 -36.73
N GLU A 216 50.96 -19.40 -37.97
CA GLU A 216 50.40 -18.28 -38.74
C GLU A 216 48.90 -18.45 -39.02
N ALA A 217 48.46 -19.67 -39.37
CA ALA A 217 47.05 -19.98 -39.60
C ALA A 217 46.21 -19.81 -38.32
N THR A 218 46.68 -20.33 -37.18
CA THR A 218 45.98 -20.18 -35.89
C THR A 218 45.96 -18.72 -35.40
N ILE A 219 47.06 -17.98 -35.55
CA ILE A 219 47.11 -16.52 -35.28
C ILE A 219 46.12 -15.76 -36.17
N SER A 220 45.97 -16.13 -37.44
CA SER A 220 44.98 -15.51 -38.33
C SER A 220 43.54 -15.80 -37.88
N GLY A 221 43.22 -17.04 -37.50
CA GLY A 221 41.90 -17.40 -36.97
C GLY A 221 41.56 -16.64 -35.69
N LEU A 222 42.51 -16.53 -34.76
CA LEU A 222 42.35 -15.76 -33.52
C LEU A 222 42.15 -14.26 -33.78
N ARG A 223 42.84 -13.67 -34.76
CA ARG A 223 42.62 -12.26 -35.17
C ARG A 223 41.21 -12.04 -35.71
N ASP A 224 40.70 -12.94 -36.54
CA ASP A 224 39.34 -12.89 -37.06
C ASP A 224 38.28 -13.04 -35.95
N GLU A 225 38.54 -13.89 -34.95
CA GLU A 225 37.68 -14.00 -33.77
C GLU A 225 37.69 -12.73 -32.91
N VAL A 226 38.87 -12.15 -32.65
CA VAL A 226 38.99 -10.87 -31.92
C VAL A 226 38.22 -9.78 -32.66
N ALA A 227 38.40 -9.64 -33.98
CA ALA A 227 37.67 -8.64 -34.78
C ALA A 227 36.14 -8.83 -34.74
N LYS A 228 35.64 -10.07 -34.68
CA LYS A 228 34.21 -10.36 -34.49
C LYS A 228 33.73 -10.00 -33.07
N LYS A 229 34.52 -10.35 -32.05
CA LYS A 229 34.22 -10.07 -30.63
C LYS A 229 34.24 -8.55 -30.35
N THR A 230 35.17 -7.79 -30.91
CA THR A 230 35.23 -6.32 -30.78
C THR A 230 33.97 -5.65 -31.33
N LYS A 231 33.51 -6.00 -32.54
CA LYS A 231 32.27 -5.44 -33.11
C LYS A 231 31.03 -5.73 -32.25
N LEU A 232 30.94 -6.96 -31.72
CA LEU A 232 29.86 -7.33 -30.82
C LEU A 232 29.90 -6.55 -29.50
N ILE A 233 31.09 -6.16 -29.02
CA ILE A 233 31.25 -5.27 -27.86
C ILE A 233 30.80 -3.84 -28.22
N GLU A 234 31.21 -3.30 -29.37
CA GLU A 234 30.79 -1.96 -29.86
C GLU A 234 29.26 -1.86 -30.02
N ASP A 235 28.61 -2.88 -30.62
CA ASP A 235 27.15 -2.95 -30.77
C ASP A 235 26.43 -3.05 -29.40
N LEU A 236 26.99 -3.80 -28.45
CA LEU A 236 26.44 -3.91 -27.09
C LEU A 236 26.61 -2.61 -26.29
N GLU A 237 27.77 -1.96 -26.37
CA GLU A 237 28.05 -0.68 -25.71
C GLU A 237 27.07 0.40 -26.18
N LYS A 238 26.87 0.50 -27.50
CA LYS A 238 25.84 1.37 -28.09
C LYS A 238 24.43 1.04 -27.57
N SER A 239 24.08 -0.24 -27.48
CA SER A 239 22.77 -0.67 -26.95
C SER A 239 22.61 -0.37 -25.45
N VAL A 240 23.69 -0.37 -24.66
CA VAL A 240 23.68 0.02 -23.25
C VAL A 240 23.44 1.53 -23.12
N VAL A 241 24.17 2.36 -23.86
CA VAL A 241 23.99 3.83 -23.85
C VAL A 241 22.57 4.23 -24.28
N GLU A 242 22.01 3.59 -25.32
CA GLU A 242 20.62 3.83 -25.74
C GLU A 242 19.57 3.42 -24.69
N LYS A 243 19.86 2.44 -23.84
CA LYS A 243 18.98 2.03 -22.72
C LYS A 243 19.14 2.92 -21.51
N GLU A 244 20.36 3.32 -21.17
CA GLU A 244 20.66 4.23 -20.06
C GLU A 244 20.00 5.60 -20.26
N GLY A 245 20.01 6.13 -21.49
CA GLY A 245 19.26 7.33 -21.85
C GLY A 245 17.75 7.20 -21.57
N LYS A 246 17.12 6.08 -21.98
CA LYS A 246 15.69 5.81 -21.73
C LYS A 246 15.37 5.62 -20.25
N VAL A 247 16.27 4.98 -19.49
CA VAL A 247 16.13 4.86 -18.02
C VAL A 247 16.22 6.22 -17.34
N SER A 248 17.09 7.11 -17.81
CA SER A 248 17.18 8.50 -17.32
C SER A 248 15.92 9.33 -17.63
N GLU A 249 15.33 9.13 -18.81
CA GLU A 249 14.07 9.76 -19.23
C GLU A 249 12.89 9.27 -18.38
N ILE A 250 12.69 7.96 -18.26
CA ILE A 250 11.65 7.34 -17.41
C ILE A 250 11.83 7.76 -15.94
N GLY A 251 13.07 7.80 -15.44
CA GLY A 251 13.37 8.24 -14.08
C GLY A 251 12.96 9.69 -13.81
N ARG A 252 13.02 10.56 -14.83
CA ARG A 252 12.58 11.95 -14.75
C ARG A 252 11.05 12.06 -14.77
N GLU A 253 10.38 11.39 -15.71
CA GLU A 253 8.91 11.35 -15.75
C GLU A 253 8.32 10.84 -14.44
N MET A 254 8.91 9.79 -13.85
CA MET A 254 8.46 9.23 -12.59
C MET A 254 8.66 10.19 -11.41
N LEU A 255 9.71 11.01 -11.43
CA LEU A 255 9.91 12.07 -10.43
C LEU A 255 8.86 13.19 -10.56
N GLU A 256 8.58 13.63 -11.79
CA GLU A 256 7.57 14.66 -12.07
C GLU A 256 6.15 14.16 -11.72
N ARG A 257 5.82 12.92 -12.10
CA ARG A 257 4.56 12.25 -11.77
C ARG A 257 4.41 12.04 -10.26
N LYS A 258 5.49 11.67 -9.54
CA LYS A 258 5.49 11.63 -8.07
C LYS A 258 5.17 13.00 -7.47
N HIS A 259 5.83 14.06 -7.91
CA HIS A 259 5.60 15.42 -7.39
C HIS A 259 4.16 15.90 -7.65
N LEU A 260 3.54 15.52 -8.77
CA LEU A 260 2.12 15.80 -9.03
C LEU A 260 1.21 15.08 -8.03
N VAL A 261 1.40 13.78 -7.82
CA VAL A 261 0.63 12.98 -6.85
C VAL A 261 0.85 13.45 -5.41
N GLU A 262 2.07 13.84 -5.05
CA GLU A 262 2.40 14.37 -3.72
C GLU A 262 1.70 15.72 -3.47
N LYS A 263 1.58 16.57 -4.51
CA LYS A 263 0.77 17.80 -4.48
C LYS A 263 -0.73 17.50 -4.37
N GLU A 264 -1.26 16.56 -5.14
CA GLU A 264 -2.69 16.17 -5.09
C GLU A 264 -3.05 15.60 -3.71
N ALA A 265 -2.20 14.73 -3.15
CA ALA A 265 -2.34 14.20 -1.79
C ALA A 265 -2.27 15.28 -0.69
N SER A 266 -1.52 16.37 -0.90
CA SER A 266 -1.56 17.53 0.01
C SER A 266 -2.89 18.28 -0.09
N GLY A 267 -3.39 18.58 -1.30
CA GLY A 267 -4.68 19.26 -1.47
C GLY A 267 -5.88 18.45 -0.96
N LEU A 268 -5.84 17.12 -1.11
CA LEU A 268 -6.84 16.22 -0.52
C LEU A 268 -6.77 16.22 1.02
N ARG A 269 -5.57 16.26 1.61
CA ARG A 269 -5.39 16.35 3.08
C ARG A 269 -5.94 17.66 3.64
N ASP A 270 -5.65 18.77 2.97
CA ASP A 270 -6.15 20.10 3.37
C ASP A 270 -7.69 20.14 3.29
N LEU A 271 -8.27 19.57 2.21
CA LEU A 271 -9.72 19.47 2.04
C LEU A 271 -10.39 18.56 3.10
N VAL A 272 -9.75 17.45 3.48
CA VAL A 272 -10.23 16.58 4.59
C VAL A 272 -10.23 17.36 5.91
N GLY A 273 -9.14 18.08 6.23
CA GLY A 273 -9.11 18.94 7.43
C GLY A 273 -10.21 20.00 7.44
N GLU A 274 -10.49 20.61 6.29
CA GLU A 274 -11.62 21.51 6.10
C GLU A 274 -12.98 20.86 6.35
N TYR A 275 -13.16 19.56 6.08
CA TYR A 275 -14.40 18.82 6.37
C TYR A 275 -14.47 18.36 7.83
N ASP A 276 -13.36 17.94 8.42
CA ASP A 276 -13.26 17.58 9.84
C ASP A 276 -13.62 18.80 10.73
N ASP A 277 -13.06 19.98 10.44
CA ASP A 277 -13.41 21.24 11.13
C ASP A 277 -14.92 21.56 11.03
N LYS A 278 -15.53 21.30 9.87
CA LYS A 278 -16.97 21.51 9.64
C LYS A 278 -17.81 20.49 10.40
N LEU A 279 -17.38 19.22 10.48
CA LEU A 279 -18.04 18.17 11.26
C LEU A 279 -17.97 18.47 12.76
N THR A 280 -16.77 18.74 13.31
CA THR A 280 -16.61 19.08 14.74
C THR A 280 -17.41 20.32 15.15
N ASN A 281 -17.53 21.31 14.26
CA ASN A 281 -18.41 22.47 14.45
C ASN A 281 -19.89 22.08 14.52
N LEU A 282 -20.37 21.19 13.63
CA LEU A 282 -21.74 20.68 13.66
C LEU A 282 -22.03 19.80 14.89
N GLU A 283 -21.10 18.94 15.29
CA GLU A 283 -21.18 18.13 16.52
C GLU A 283 -21.28 19.01 17.76
N SER A 284 -20.45 20.05 17.87
CA SER A 284 -20.49 20.99 18.99
C SER A 284 -21.84 21.73 19.10
N LYS A 285 -22.47 22.05 17.96
CA LYS A 285 -23.81 22.63 17.90
C LYS A 285 -24.87 21.61 18.31
N MET A 286 -24.77 20.37 17.83
CA MET A 286 -25.71 19.29 18.17
C MET A 286 -25.73 19.03 19.67
N GLU A 287 -24.58 18.90 20.33
CA GLU A 287 -24.53 18.69 21.79
C GLU A 287 -25.04 19.92 22.56
N SER A 288 -24.77 21.15 22.08
CA SER A 288 -25.34 22.37 22.68
C SER A 288 -26.88 22.40 22.62
N GLN A 289 -27.49 21.85 21.56
CA GLN A 289 -28.93 21.70 21.45
C GLN A 289 -29.46 20.52 22.29
N ARG A 290 -28.69 19.44 22.44
CA ARG A 290 -29.05 18.29 23.29
C ARG A 290 -29.17 18.69 24.77
N LEU A 291 -28.25 19.55 25.24
CA LEU A 291 -28.33 20.15 26.58
C LEU A 291 -29.59 21.03 26.76
N LEU A 292 -29.95 21.82 25.74
CA LEU A 292 -31.15 22.66 25.78
C LEU A 292 -32.45 21.82 25.85
N LEU A 293 -32.52 20.71 25.12
CA LEU A 293 -33.64 19.76 25.19
C LEU A 293 -33.71 19.05 26.55
N PHE A 294 -32.58 18.70 27.14
CA PHE A 294 -32.53 18.11 28.48
C PHE A 294 -33.14 19.06 29.54
N ASP A 295 -32.82 20.36 29.46
CA ASP A 295 -33.44 21.37 30.33
C ASP A 295 -34.94 21.60 30.03
N GLN A 296 -35.35 21.59 28.75
CA GLN A 296 -36.77 21.65 28.39
C GLN A 296 -37.56 20.45 28.94
N LEU A 297 -37.04 19.23 28.80
CA LEU A 297 -37.64 17.98 29.26
C LEU A 297 -37.75 17.92 30.80
N ASN A 298 -36.73 18.46 31.48
CA ASN A 298 -36.70 18.66 32.93
C ASN A 298 -37.78 19.69 33.39
N LEU A 299 -37.97 20.79 32.67
CA LEU A 299 -39.06 21.75 32.92
C LEU A 299 -40.44 21.13 32.64
N VAL A 300 -40.57 20.35 31.57
CA VAL A 300 -41.79 19.62 31.19
C VAL A 300 -42.24 18.69 32.33
N SER A 301 -41.36 17.80 32.83
CA SER A 301 -41.70 16.92 33.96
C SER A 301 -42.12 17.72 35.22
N LYS A 302 -41.44 18.84 35.52
CA LYS A 302 -41.80 19.74 36.64
C LYS A 302 -43.19 20.39 36.49
N ILE A 303 -43.59 20.75 35.27
CA ILE A 303 -44.91 21.33 34.98
C ILE A 303 -46.00 20.25 35.06
N TYR A 304 -45.78 19.09 34.43
CA TYR A 304 -46.68 17.94 34.45
C TYR A 304 -47.04 17.52 35.89
N ASN A 305 -46.01 17.32 36.73
CA ASN A 305 -46.20 16.94 38.13
C ASN A 305 -47.02 17.98 38.92
N ARG A 306 -46.77 19.28 38.70
CA ARG A 306 -47.54 20.37 39.34
C ARG A 306 -49.00 20.40 38.90
N LEU A 307 -49.27 20.20 37.61
CA LEU A 307 -50.64 20.16 37.10
C LEU A 307 -51.40 18.96 37.65
N HIS A 308 -50.75 17.79 37.72
CA HIS A 308 -51.31 16.59 38.31
C HIS A 308 -51.64 16.77 39.81
N ASP A 309 -50.78 17.47 40.57
CA ASP A 309 -51.10 17.84 41.97
C ASP A 309 -52.26 18.83 42.08
N VAL A 310 -52.48 19.72 41.10
CA VAL A 310 -53.69 20.56 41.03
C VAL A 310 -54.94 19.72 40.73
N ILE A 311 -54.87 18.71 39.85
CA ILE A 311 -56.00 17.79 39.62
C ILE A 311 -56.41 17.11 40.93
N LYS A 312 -55.46 16.62 41.74
CA LYS A 312 -55.75 15.99 43.05
C LYS A 312 -56.45 16.92 44.05
N ILE A 313 -56.29 18.24 43.93
CA ILE A 313 -56.92 19.24 44.81
C ILE A 313 -58.33 19.58 44.32
N VAL A 314 -58.53 19.66 43.00
CA VAL A 314 -59.79 20.08 42.37
C VAL A 314 -60.76 18.90 42.23
N ASP A 315 -60.27 17.71 41.88
CA ASP A 315 -61.09 16.52 41.68
C ASP A 315 -61.31 15.75 43.00
N SER A 316 -62.35 16.14 43.73
CA SER A 316 -62.73 15.47 44.98
C SER A 316 -63.23 14.02 44.82
N ASN A 317 -63.42 13.54 43.58
CA ASN A 317 -64.04 12.24 43.31
C ASN A 317 -63.07 11.17 42.80
N HIS A 318 -61.84 11.52 42.39
CA HIS A 318 -60.90 10.54 41.85
C HIS A 318 -60.05 9.85 42.92
N LEU A 319 -60.57 8.71 43.39
CA LEU A 319 -59.70 7.56 43.68
C LEU A 319 -59.11 7.04 42.36
N ASP A 320 -57.87 6.58 42.41
CA ASP A 320 -57.25 5.64 41.45
C ASP A 320 -57.46 5.94 39.95
N SER A 321 -56.98 7.10 39.49
CA SER A 321 -56.73 7.34 38.06
C SER A 321 -55.25 7.05 37.76
N GLU A 322 -54.96 6.02 36.96
CA GLU A 322 -53.59 5.56 36.64
C GLU A 322 -52.85 6.47 35.63
N VAL A 323 -52.84 7.78 35.88
CA VAL A 323 -52.28 8.80 34.96
C VAL A 323 -50.76 8.91 35.09
N SER A 324 -50.09 7.81 34.71
CA SER A 324 -48.69 7.68 34.26
C SER A 324 -47.61 8.48 35.02
N GLU A 325 -46.74 7.74 35.71
CA GLU A 325 -45.49 8.23 36.32
C GLU A 325 -44.54 8.82 35.26
N SER A 326 -44.61 10.14 35.05
CA SER A 326 -43.65 10.99 34.31
C SER A 326 -42.92 10.31 33.13
N LEU A 327 -43.67 9.91 32.09
CA LEU A 327 -43.14 9.19 30.91
C LEU A 327 -41.99 9.89 30.16
N PHE A 328 -41.78 11.18 30.43
CA PHE A 328 -40.89 12.09 29.72
C PHE A 328 -39.69 12.48 30.61
N LEU A 329 -38.89 11.49 31.01
CA LEU A 329 -37.67 11.70 31.80
C LEU A 329 -36.50 12.18 30.94
N PRO A 330 -35.61 13.04 31.46
CA PRO A 330 -34.35 13.42 30.81
C PRO A 330 -33.35 12.25 30.72
N GLN A 331 -33.50 11.43 29.69
CA GLN A 331 -32.58 10.34 29.34
C GLN A 331 -31.32 10.88 28.63
N GLN A 332 -30.19 10.17 28.72
CA GLN A 332 -28.96 10.51 27.96
C GLN A 332 -28.98 10.00 26.50
N THR A 333 -30.16 9.82 25.91
CA THR A 333 -30.38 9.22 24.58
C THR A 333 -30.01 10.15 23.42
N GLU A 334 -30.24 9.69 22.18
CA GLU A 334 -29.98 10.46 20.96
C GLU A 334 -30.75 11.79 20.92
N MET A 335 -30.23 12.73 20.15
CA MET A 335 -30.84 14.04 19.91
C MET A 335 -32.29 13.91 19.42
N GLU A 336 -32.55 12.99 18.47
CA GLU A 336 -33.87 12.78 17.88
C GLU A 336 -34.89 12.20 18.89
N GLU A 337 -34.44 11.33 19.79
CA GLU A 337 -35.29 10.77 20.85
C GLU A 337 -35.65 11.84 21.91
N ASN A 338 -34.70 12.72 22.25
CA ASN A 338 -34.96 13.87 23.12
C ASN A 338 -35.96 14.87 22.51
N ILE A 339 -35.91 15.09 21.19
CA ILE A 339 -36.94 15.90 20.48
C ILE A 339 -38.32 15.23 20.62
N ARG A 340 -38.43 13.92 20.35
CA ARG A 340 -39.68 13.16 20.48
C ARG A 340 -40.25 13.19 21.91
N ALA A 341 -39.41 12.93 22.91
CA ALA A 341 -39.81 12.94 24.32
C ALA A 341 -40.26 14.34 24.78
N SER A 342 -39.56 15.40 24.35
CA SER A 342 -39.93 16.79 24.65
C SER A 342 -41.27 17.17 24.00
N LEU A 343 -41.50 16.82 22.74
CA LEU A 343 -42.77 17.09 22.05
C LEU A 343 -43.95 16.40 22.75
N ALA A 344 -43.88 15.08 22.91
CA ALA A 344 -44.95 14.31 23.55
C ALA A 344 -45.21 14.75 25.01
N GLY A 345 -44.16 15.16 25.72
CA GLY A 345 -44.28 15.76 27.05
C GLY A 345 -44.99 17.13 27.05
N THR A 346 -44.75 17.98 26.05
CA THR A 346 -45.51 19.24 25.90
C THR A 346 -46.97 19.03 25.49
N GLU A 347 -47.26 18.02 24.65
CA GLU A 347 -48.62 17.62 24.30
C GLU A 347 -49.37 17.09 25.54
N SER A 348 -48.70 16.27 26.35
CA SER A 348 -49.24 15.76 27.61
C SER A 348 -49.53 16.88 28.63
N ILE A 349 -48.64 17.87 28.76
CA ILE A 349 -48.89 19.08 29.57
C ILE A 349 -50.13 19.82 29.10
N TYR A 350 -50.32 19.99 27.78
CA TYR A 350 -51.47 20.69 27.23
C TYR A 350 -52.78 19.97 27.57
N GLU A 351 -52.81 18.64 27.42
CA GLU A 351 -53.98 17.83 27.75
C GLU A 351 -54.31 17.86 29.25
N VAL A 352 -53.31 17.65 30.12
CA VAL A 352 -53.51 17.76 31.58
C VAL A 352 -53.93 19.18 31.99
N SER A 353 -53.41 20.22 31.34
CA SER A 353 -53.83 21.62 31.56
C SER A 353 -55.30 21.86 31.17
N ARG A 354 -55.78 21.24 30.07
CA ARG A 354 -57.19 21.27 29.68
C ARG A 354 -58.08 20.64 30.76
N ILE A 355 -57.71 19.45 31.23
CA ILE A 355 -58.45 18.72 32.29
C ILE A 355 -58.48 19.54 33.59
N VAL A 356 -57.37 20.17 33.99
CA VAL A 356 -57.34 21.11 35.13
C VAL A 356 -58.32 22.27 34.91
N ALA A 357 -58.29 22.91 33.75
CA ALA A 357 -59.13 24.08 33.47
C ALA A 357 -60.63 23.74 33.43
N GLU A 358 -60.98 22.54 32.93
CA GLU A 358 -62.36 22.04 32.91
C GLU A 358 -62.84 21.71 34.33
N LYS A 359 -62.14 20.84 35.07
CA LYS A 359 -62.54 20.50 36.45
C LYS A 359 -62.56 21.70 37.40
N THR A 360 -61.69 22.69 37.19
CA THR A 360 -61.69 23.92 38.00
C THR A 360 -62.92 24.77 37.70
N ARG A 361 -63.39 24.81 36.44
CA ARG A 361 -64.64 25.47 36.06
C ARG A 361 -65.82 24.77 36.72
N ASP A 362 -65.90 23.44 36.60
CA ASP A 362 -66.98 22.63 37.15
C ASP A 362 -67.12 22.81 38.67
N LEU A 363 -66.00 22.78 39.41
CA LEU A 363 -65.95 23.03 40.85
C LEU A 363 -66.40 24.47 41.21
N VAL A 364 -65.98 25.48 40.43
CA VAL A 364 -66.42 26.87 40.64
C VAL A 364 -67.92 27.02 40.35
N GLU A 365 -68.45 26.37 39.31
CA GLU A 365 -69.87 26.35 39.00
C GLU A 365 -70.70 25.64 40.09
N GLU A 366 -70.21 24.53 40.66
CA GLU A 366 -70.81 23.88 41.83
C GLU A 366 -70.86 24.85 43.02
N LYS A 367 -69.74 25.49 43.37
CA LYS A 367 -69.70 26.42 44.52
C LYS A 367 -70.53 27.69 44.30
N ASN A 368 -70.69 28.15 43.06
CA ASN A 368 -71.64 29.22 42.73
C ASN A 368 -73.10 28.77 42.96
N HIS A 369 -73.45 27.52 42.66
CA HIS A 369 -74.78 26.96 42.96
C HIS A 369 -74.99 26.76 44.47
N GLU A 370 -73.99 26.28 45.21
CA GLU A 370 -74.02 26.23 46.68
C GLU A 370 -74.22 27.62 47.30
N GLU A 371 -73.44 28.64 46.89
CA GLU A 371 -73.59 30.01 47.40
C GLU A 371 -74.99 30.54 47.13
N LYS A 372 -75.52 30.35 45.91
CA LYS A 372 -76.88 30.76 45.55
C LYS A 372 -77.94 30.09 46.44
N ASN A 373 -77.85 28.77 46.64
CA ASN A 373 -78.76 28.02 47.50
C ASN A 373 -78.69 28.46 48.98
N LEU A 374 -77.49 28.75 49.48
CA LEU A 374 -77.27 29.32 50.82
C LEU A 374 -77.85 30.74 50.92
N LYS A 375 -77.61 31.59 49.93
CA LYS A 375 -78.08 32.98 49.84
C LYS A 375 -79.61 33.08 49.79
N GLU A 376 -80.27 32.20 49.04
CA GLU A 376 -81.73 32.06 49.05
C GLU A 376 -82.25 31.56 50.41
N THR A 377 -81.51 30.67 51.08
CA THR A 377 -81.86 30.16 52.41
C THR A 377 -81.70 31.22 53.51
N VAL A 378 -80.60 31.98 53.51
CA VAL A 378 -80.41 33.17 54.35
C VAL A 378 -81.49 34.21 54.05
N GLY A 379 -81.84 34.44 52.78
CA GLY A 379 -82.93 35.34 52.40
C GLY A 379 -84.30 34.93 52.92
N ARG A 380 -84.59 33.62 53.02
CA ARG A 380 -85.79 33.08 53.69
C ARG A 380 -85.75 33.35 55.20
N LEU A 381 -84.65 33.01 55.87
CA LEU A 381 -84.47 33.21 57.32
C LEU A 381 -84.53 34.69 57.73
N VAL A 382 -84.02 35.61 56.90
CA VAL A 382 -84.14 37.07 57.13
C VAL A 382 -85.60 37.52 57.07
N LYS A 383 -86.38 37.08 56.06
CA LYS A 383 -87.82 37.39 55.96
C LYS A 383 -88.62 36.80 57.12
N GLU A 384 -88.27 35.59 57.58
CA GLU A 384 -88.89 34.97 58.75
C GLU A 384 -88.57 35.76 60.03
N LYS A 385 -87.31 36.15 60.25
CA LYS A 385 -86.89 37.04 61.34
C LYS A 385 -87.62 38.38 61.32
N GLU A 386 -87.83 38.98 60.15
CA GLU A 386 -88.61 40.21 60.00
C GLU A 386 -90.09 39.99 60.33
N HIS A 387 -90.68 38.88 59.89
CA HIS A 387 -92.06 38.50 60.20
C HIS A 387 -92.25 38.26 61.71
N ILE A 388 -91.40 37.46 62.34
CA ILE A 388 -91.36 37.26 63.81
C ILE A 388 -91.16 38.59 64.53
N GLY A 389 -90.26 39.45 64.05
CA GLY A 389 -90.08 40.80 64.58
C GLY A 389 -91.33 41.67 64.46
N SER A 390 -92.10 41.54 63.38
CA SER A 390 -93.39 42.23 63.21
C SER A 390 -94.48 41.68 64.13
N LEU A 391 -94.53 40.36 64.33
CA LEU A 391 -95.44 39.70 65.28
C LEU A 391 -95.13 40.09 66.72
N LEU A 392 -93.85 40.14 67.12
CA LEU A 392 -93.41 40.59 68.44
C LEU A 392 -93.76 42.06 68.67
N ARG A 393 -93.48 42.96 67.69
CA ARG A 393 -93.90 44.37 67.76
C ARG A 393 -95.43 44.51 67.87
N SER A 394 -96.19 43.68 67.16
CA SER A 394 -97.66 43.66 67.21
C SER A 394 -98.20 43.13 68.54
N ALA A 395 -97.58 42.08 69.11
CA ALA A 395 -97.93 41.52 70.42
C ALA A 395 -97.61 42.49 71.57
N LEU A 396 -96.45 43.16 71.53
CA LEU A 396 -96.11 44.24 72.46
C LEU A 396 -97.09 45.41 72.33
N SER A 397 -97.43 45.84 71.11
CA SER A 397 -98.43 46.89 70.87
C SER A 397 -99.83 46.51 71.37
N LYS A 398 -100.25 45.25 71.24
CA LYS A 398 -101.49 44.74 71.85
C LYS A 398 -101.45 44.72 73.37
N ARG A 399 -100.33 44.32 74.00
CA ARG A 399 -100.16 44.41 75.46
C ARG A 399 -100.26 45.85 75.98
N ILE A 400 -99.65 46.81 75.27
CA ILE A 400 -99.69 48.24 75.61
C ILE A 400 -101.12 48.82 75.51
N LYS A 401 -102.00 48.25 74.68
CA LYS A 401 -103.39 48.69 74.50
C LYS A 401 -104.41 48.06 75.47
N LEU A 402 -104.00 47.14 76.35
CA LEU A 402 -104.91 46.38 77.21
C LEU A 402 -104.88 46.75 78.71
N ASP A 403 -103.97 47.62 79.15
CA ASP A 403 -103.97 48.18 80.51
C ASP A 403 -103.47 49.64 80.52
N PRO A 404 -104.38 50.64 80.49
CA PRO A 404 -104.02 52.05 80.44
C PRO A 404 -103.82 52.69 81.83
N SER A 405 -103.34 51.95 82.84
CA SER A 405 -103.13 52.47 84.20
C SER A 405 -101.69 52.35 84.74
N SER A 406 -101.00 53.50 84.80
CA SER A 406 -99.84 53.81 85.66
C SER A 406 -98.82 52.69 86.01
N LYS A 407 -98.01 52.21 85.06
CA LYS A 407 -96.71 51.58 85.38
C LYS A 407 -95.61 51.63 84.30
N THR A 408 -95.66 52.62 83.41
CA THR A 408 -94.68 52.79 82.31
C THR A 408 -93.23 53.07 82.76
N SER A 409 -93.00 53.57 83.97
CA SER A 409 -91.64 53.80 84.50
C SER A 409 -90.87 52.50 84.77
N GLY A 410 -91.55 51.45 85.25
CA GLY A 410 -90.89 50.19 85.62
C GLY A 410 -90.36 49.41 84.42
N LEU A 411 -91.01 49.50 83.25
CA LEU A 411 -90.64 48.70 82.08
C LEU A 411 -89.28 49.13 81.49
N PHE A 412 -89.04 50.44 81.39
CA PHE A 412 -87.75 50.97 80.94
C PHE A 412 -86.64 50.72 81.96
N GLN A 413 -86.96 50.75 83.26
CA GLN A 413 -85.98 50.47 84.31
C GLN A 413 -85.58 48.98 84.36
N VAL A 414 -86.50 48.05 84.06
CA VAL A 414 -86.19 46.62 83.87
C VAL A 414 -85.36 46.41 82.60
N ALA A 415 -85.61 47.17 81.53
CA ALA A 415 -84.78 47.12 80.31
C ALA A 415 -83.35 47.67 80.54
N GLU A 416 -83.20 48.84 81.19
CA GLU A 416 -81.88 49.37 81.58
C GLU A 416 -81.14 48.42 82.54
N ASN A 417 -81.85 47.72 83.44
CA ASN A 417 -81.24 46.72 84.31
C ASN A 417 -80.80 45.47 83.54
N GLY A 418 -81.63 44.91 82.64
CA GLY A 418 -81.29 43.72 81.85
C GLY A 418 -80.19 43.95 80.80
N LEU A 419 -80.14 45.15 80.18
CA LEU A 419 -79.00 45.52 79.34
C LEU A 419 -77.72 45.73 80.18
N ARG A 420 -77.83 46.27 81.41
CA ARG A 420 -76.67 46.42 82.30
C ARG A 420 -76.16 45.07 82.84
N GLU A 421 -77.04 44.10 83.10
CA GLU A 421 -76.68 42.71 83.41
C GLU A 421 -76.02 41.98 82.22
N THR A 422 -76.18 42.49 81.00
CA THR A 422 -75.48 42.04 79.79
C THR A 422 -74.38 43.01 79.30
N GLY A 423 -73.99 43.98 80.14
CA GLY A 423 -72.81 44.83 79.93
C GLY A 423 -73.01 46.08 79.04
N ILE A 424 -74.25 46.46 78.72
CA ILE A 424 -74.56 47.57 77.80
C ILE A 424 -75.34 48.68 78.54
N ASP A 425 -74.86 49.92 78.48
CA ASP A 425 -75.55 51.11 79.01
C ASP A 425 -76.03 52.01 77.84
N PHE A 426 -77.35 52.15 77.66
CA PHE A 426 -77.93 52.81 76.49
C PHE A 426 -79.28 53.48 76.79
N LYS A 427 -79.45 54.74 76.36
CA LYS A 427 -80.64 55.56 76.63
C LYS A 427 -81.35 56.01 75.36
N PHE A 428 -82.64 55.68 75.25
CA PHE A 428 -83.43 55.63 74.01
C PHE A 428 -83.96 56.97 73.46
N SER A 429 -83.37 58.12 73.82
CA SER A 429 -84.05 59.43 73.70
C SER A 429 -83.86 60.22 72.40
N LYS A 430 -83.28 59.66 71.31
CA LYS A 430 -82.62 60.53 70.28
C LYS A 430 -82.79 60.27 68.77
N VAL A 431 -83.57 59.30 68.25
CA VAL A 431 -83.54 58.97 66.80
C VAL A 431 -84.92 58.64 66.18
N LEU A 432 -85.43 59.48 65.27
CA LEU A 432 -86.49 59.15 64.28
C LEU A 432 -86.56 60.15 63.10
N GLY A 433 -86.72 59.63 61.86
CA GLY A 433 -87.03 60.37 60.61
C GLY A 433 -85.82 60.68 59.68
N SER A 434 -85.96 60.90 58.36
CA SER A 434 -87.04 60.64 57.36
C SER A 434 -86.54 61.00 55.92
N GLY A 435 -87.05 60.44 54.81
CA GLY A 435 -86.75 60.94 53.43
C GLY A 435 -86.76 59.91 52.27
N ARG A 436 -86.97 60.34 50.99
CA ARG A 436 -87.34 59.47 49.81
C ARG A 436 -87.21 60.19 48.41
N VAL A 437 -87.54 59.50 47.29
CA VAL A 437 -87.77 59.95 45.85
C VAL A 437 -86.47 60.32 45.05
N SER A 438 -86.29 60.32 43.69
CA SER A 438 -87.14 60.32 42.46
C SER A 438 -86.56 59.54 41.21
N TYR A 439 -86.85 59.95 39.94
CA TYR A 439 -86.59 59.33 38.61
C TYR A 439 -86.30 60.40 37.49
N ASP A 440 -86.27 59.99 36.19
CA ASP A 440 -86.40 60.75 34.89
C ASP A 440 -85.10 61.24 34.17
N GLU A 441 -85.01 61.49 32.83
CA GLU A 441 -85.74 61.07 31.58
C GLU A 441 -85.00 61.56 30.28
N GLY A 442 -85.08 60.83 29.14
CA GLY A 442 -85.19 61.37 27.75
C GLY A 442 -83.96 61.83 26.90
N GLY A 443 -84.08 61.82 25.56
CA GLY A 443 -83.29 62.67 24.62
C GLY A 443 -82.72 62.07 23.29
N LEU A 444 -83.07 62.67 22.14
CA LEU A 444 -82.53 62.54 20.75
C LEU A 444 -82.95 63.86 19.98
N PRO A 445 -82.50 64.26 18.76
CA PRO A 445 -81.60 63.61 17.77
C PRO A 445 -80.65 64.57 16.99
N ASP A 446 -80.29 64.17 15.75
CA ASP A 446 -79.87 64.94 14.56
C ASP A 446 -78.37 65.21 14.29
N ALA A 447 -77.79 64.51 13.29
CA ALA A 447 -76.38 64.64 12.86
C ALA A 447 -76.01 64.18 11.41
N GLU A 448 -76.90 63.55 10.63
CA GLU A 448 -76.56 62.74 9.43
C GLU A 448 -75.87 63.49 8.25
N GLY A 449 -75.79 64.82 8.27
CA GLY A 449 -75.31 65.62 7.13
C GLY A 449 -73.78 65.69 6.94
N ASP A 450 -73.02 65.62 8.04
CA ASP A 450 -71.55 65.80 8.02
C ASP A 450 -70.84 64.49 7.66
N GLU A 451 -71.35 63.38 8.19
CA GLU A 451 -70.79 62.03 8.10
C GLU A 451 -70.53 61.54 6.66
N ILE A 452 -71.36 61.96 5.70
CA ILE A 452 -71.26 61.55 4.30
C ILE A 452 -69.98 62.11 3.63
N TYR A 453 -69.58 63.34 3.97
CA TYR A 453 -68.34 63.93 3.44
C TYR A 453 -67.09 63.35 4.12
N THR A 454 -67.16 63.05 5.42
CA THR A 454 -66.10 62.33 6.14
C THR A 454 -65.92 60.91 5.58
N LEU A 455 -67.02 60.21 5.29
CA LEU A 455 -67.00 58.88 4.69
C LEU A 455 -66.41 58.87 3.28
N ALA A 456 -66.74 59.87 2.46
CA ALA A 456 -66.18 60.01 1.12
C ALA A 456 -64.65 60.26 1.15
N GLY A 457 -64.18 61.15 2.04
CA GLY A 457 -62.75 61.40 2.24
C GLY A 457 -61.99 60.20 2.81
N ALA A 458 -62.60 59.46 3.73
CA ALA A 458 -62.06 58.19 4.23
C ALA A 458 -61.93 57.15 3.11
N LEU A 459 -62.96 57.02 2.25
CA LEU A 459 -62.94 56.10 1.12
C LEU A 459 -61.86 56.47 0.09
N GLU A 460 -61.68 57.76 -0.23
CA GLU A 460 -60.62 58.21 -1.14
C GLU A 460 -59.21 57.90 -0.60
N ASN A 461 -59.00 58.07 0.71
CA ASN A 461 -57.74 57.69 1.35
C ASN A 461 -57.52 56.17 1.32
N ILE A 462 -58.52 55.36 1.66
CA ILE A 462 -58.42 53.88 1.57
C ILE A 462 -58.11 53.41 0.14
N VAL A 463 -58.67 54.07 -0.88
CA VAL A 463 -58.37 53.79 -2.29
C VAL A 463 -56.92 54.16 -2.66
N LYS A 464 -56.35 55.24 -2.10
CA LYS A 464 -54.94 55.60 -2.30
C LYS A 464 -53.98 54.68 -1.56
N GLU A 465 -54.31 54.32 -0.32
CA GLU A 465 -53.57 53.37 0.51
C GLU A 465 -53.44 52.02 -0.22
N SER A 466 -54.57 51.46 -0.65
CA SER A 466 -54.60 50.19 -1.40
C SER A 466 -53.97 50.28 -2.80
N GLN A 467 -53.97 51.45 -3.45
CA GLN A 467 -53.22 51.64 -4.70
C GLN A 467 -51.70 51.63 -4.49
N LEU A 468 -51.20 52.18 -3.38
CA LEU A 468 -49.79 52.10 -3.00
C LEU A 468 -49.42 50.66 -2.61
N GLU A 469 -50.24 49.99 -1.79
CA GLU A 469 -50.08 48.59 -1.42
C GLU A 469 -50.03 47.67 -2.66
N ILE A 470 -50.90 47.89 -3.66
CA ILE A 470 -50.89 47.14 -4.93
C ILE A 470 -49.58 47.36 -5.73
N ILE A 471 -48.96 48.54 -5.65
CA ILE A 471 -47.67 48.83 -6.31
C ILE A 471 -46.51 48.17 -5.55
N GLU A 472 -46.51 48.24 -4.22
CA GLU A 472 -45.49 47.65 -3.36
C GLU A 472 -45.50 46.11 -3.44
N LEU A 473 -46.69 45.50 -3.37
CA LEU A 473 -46.89 44.07 -3.63
C LEU A 473 -46.47 43.65 -5.04
N ARG A 474 -46.65 44.51 -6.05
CA ARG A 474 -46.17 44.24 -7.42
C ARG A 474 -44.65 44.19 -7.50
N HIS A 475 -43.96 45.18 -6.92
CA HIS A 475 -42.50 45.19 -6.88
C HIS A 475 -41.96 43.99 -6.11
N SER A 476 -42.54 43.65 -4.94
CA SER A 476 -42.15 42.45 -4.18
C SER A 476 -42.35 41.16 -4.97
N VAL A 477 -43.46 41.03 -5.72
CA VAL A 477 -43.69 39.87 -6.61
C VAL A 477 -42.76 39.83 -7.83
N GLU A 478 -42.23 40.98 -8.27
CA GLU A 478 -41.26 41.06 -9.37
C GLU A 478 -39.82 40.79 -8.88
N GLU A 479 -39.49 41.22 -7.65
CA GLU A 479 -38.26 40.88 -6.92
C GLU A 479 -38.18 39.37 -6.62
N LEU A 480 -39.24 38.78 -6.03
CA LEU A 480 -39.34 37.33 -5.80
C LEU A 480 -39.25 36.51 -7.10
N ARG A 481 -39.67 37.06 -8.26
CA ARG A 481 -39.44 36.42 -9.57
C ARG A 481 -37.99 36.51 -10.01
N ALA A 482 -37.30 37.62 -9.76
CA ALA A 482 -35.88 37.75 -10.06
C ALA A 482 -35.05 36.76 -9.21
N GLU A 483 -35.32 36.69 -7.90
CA GLU A 483 -34.71 35.70 -7.00
C GLU A 483 -35.01 34.26 -7.42
N SER A 484 -36.26 33.94 -7.75
CA SER A 484 -36.66 32.60 -8.21
C SER A 484 -35.97 32.20 -9.53
N ASN A 485 -35.79 33.13 -10.47
CA ASN A 485 -35.05 32.88 -11.71
C ASN A 485 -33.56 32.64 -11.45
N LEU A 486 -32.94 33.43 -10.57
CA LEU A 486 -31.52 33.28 -10.22
C LEU A 486 -31.25 31.97 -9.46
N LEU A 487 -32.15 31.59 -8.54
CA LEU A 487 -32.12 30.30 -7.86
C LEU A 487 -32.30 29.14 -8.86
N LYS A 488 -33.19 29.27 -9.86
CA LYS A 488 -33.38 28.28 -10.92
C LYS A 488 -32.12 28.13 -11.78
N GLU A 489 -31.45 29.23 -12.14
CA GLU A 489 -30.20 29.19 -12.90
C GLU A 489 -29.10 28.46 -12.10
N HIS A 490 -28.96 28.77 -10.81
CA HIS A 490 -28.03 28.08 -9.91
C HIS A 490 -28.32 26.57 -9.82
N VAL A 491 -29.59 26.18 -9.69
CA VAL A 491 -30.01 24.76 -9.68
C VAL A 491 -29.72 24.08 -11.02
N GLU A 492 -29.94 24.75 -12.16
CA GLU A 492 -29.58 24.20 -13.47
C GLU A 492 -28.06 24.03 -13.66
N VAL A 493 -27.24 24.94 -13.12
CA VAL A 493 -25.78 24.80 -13.14
C VAL A 493 -25.33 23.64 -12.24
N GLN A 494 -25.88 23.55 -11.02
CA GLN A 494 -25.59 22.43 -10.10
C GLN A 494 -26.02 21.08 -10.69
N ALA A 495 -27.17 21.00 -11.36
CA ALA A 495 -27.64 19.78 -12.01
C ALA A 495 -26.71 19.33 -13.16
N LYS A 496 -26.20 20.28 -13.97
CA LYS A 496 -25.24 19.99 -15.05
C LYS A 496 -23.90 19.50 -14.49
N GLU A 497 -23.41 20.12 -13.41
CA GLU A 497 -22.17 19.69 -12.73
C GLU A 497 -22.33 18.32 -12.04
N LEU A 498 -23.48 18.05 -11.40
CA LEU A 498 -23.78 16.72 -10.84
C LEU A 498 -23.84 15.65 -11.94
N SER A 499 -24.48 15.94 -13.07
CA SER A 499 -24.53 15.01 -14.22
C SER A 499 -23.13 14.72 -14.79
N ASN A 500 -22.24 15.71 -14.81
CA ASN A 500 -20.85 15.56 -15.25
C ASN A 500 -20.02 14.72 -14.26
N ARG A 501 -20.19 14.94 -12.95
CA ARG A 501 -19.56 14.13 -11.90
C ARG A 501 -20.03 12.68 -11.92
N MET A 502 -21.33 12.46 -12.13
CA MET A 502 -21.95 11.13 -12.20
C MET A 502 -21.36 10.31 -13.35
N GLY A 503 -21.33 10.86 -14.57
CA GLY A 503 -20.69 10.17 -15.72
C GLY A 503 -19.19 9.92 -15.53
N ARG A 504 -18.47 10.77 -14.78
CA ARG A 504 -17.07 10.53 -14.42
C ARG A 504 -16.90 9.45 -13.34
N ILE A 505 -17.88 9.26 -12.45
CA ILE A 505 -17.92 8.14 -11.50
C ILE A 505 -18.17 6.84 -12.26
N GLU A 506 -19.16 6.79 -13.15
CA GLU A 506 -19.43 5.63 -14.03
C GLU A 506 -18.18 5.23 -14.85
N GLU A 507 -17.44 6.19 -15.40
CA GLU A 507 -16.18 5.94 -16.14
C GLU A 507 -15.04 5.43 -15.25
N LEU A 508 -15.07 5.69 -13.93
CA LEU A 508 -14.09 5.19 -12.96
C LEU A 508 -14.48 3.82 -12.42
N GLU A 509 -15.76 3.59 -12.13
CA GLU A 509 -16.31 2.29 -11.71
C GLU A 509 -16.10 1.22 -12.79
N GLU A 510 -16.31 1.55 -14.08
CA GLU A 510 -16.02 0.63 -15.19
C GLU A 510 -14.52 0.34 -15.34
N LYS A 511 -13.65 1.33 -15.10
CA LYS A 511 -12.19 1.10 -15.08
C LYS A 511 -11.75 0.25 -13.89
N GLU A 512 -12.37 0.42 -12.73
CA GLU A 512 -12.13 -0.41 -11.56
C GLU A 512 -12.60 -1.85 -11.83
N ARG A 513 -13.78 -2.04 -12.41
CA ARG A 513 -14.30 -3.37 -12.82
C ARG A 513 -13.31 -4.08 -13.75
N VAL A 514 -12.88 -3.42 -14.83
CA VAL A 514 -11.91 -3.99 -15.78
C VAL A 514 -10.53 -4.24 -15.16
N ALA A 515 -10.08 -3.38 -14.24
CA ALA A 515 -8.83 -3.59 -13.51
C ALA A 515 -8.93 -4.78 -12.55
N ASN A 516 -10.03 -4.92 -11.82
CA ASN A 516 -10.28 -6.04 -10.90
C ASN A 516 -10.38 -7.36 -11.67
N GLU A 517 -11.11 -7.41 -12.79
CA GLU A 517 -11.17 -8.58 -13.68
C GLU A 517 -9.78 -8.95 -14.23
N SER A 518 -8.95 -7.97 -14.57
CA SER A 518 -7.56 -8.21 -14.98
C SER A 518 -6.67 -8.70 -13.83
N VAL A 519 -6.91 -8.28 -12.58
CA VAL A 519 -6.16 -8.74 -11.40
C VAL A 519 -6.60 -10.15 -10.99
N GLU A 520 -7.89 -10.46 -11.02
CA GLU A 520 -8.42 -11.81 -10.78
C GLU A 520 -7.87 -12.81 -11.81
N GLY A 521 -7.85 -12.45 -13.09
CA GLY A 521 -7.22 -13.26 -14.14
C GLY A 521 -5.74 -13.54 -13.87
N LEU A 522 -4.96 -12.50 -13.53
CA LEU A 522 -3.54 -12.66 -13.16
C LEU A 522 -3.35 -13.49 -11.89
N MET A 523 -4.24 -13.40 -10.90
CA MET A 523 -4.20 -14.23 -9.70
C MET A 523 -4.50 -15.70 -9.99
N MET A 524 -5.42 -16.00 -10.93
CA MET A 524 -5.66 -17.37 -11.39
C MET A 524 -4.46 -17.94 -12.16
N ASP A 525 -3.87 -17.16 -13.06
CA ASP A 525 -2.65 -17.55 -13.80
C ASP A 525 -1.47 -17.82 -12.85
N ILE A 526 -1.28 -16.99 -11.80
CA ILE A 526 -0.26 -17.20 -10.77
C ILE A 526 -0.53 -18.50 -9.99
N ALA A 527 -1.75 -18.73 -9.51
CA ALA A 527 -2.08 -19.94 -8.75
C ALA A 527 -1.91 -21.22 -9.59
N ALA A 528 -2.26 -21.18 -10.89
CA ALA A 528 -2.04 -22.28 -11.82
C ALA A 528 -0.54 -22.54 -12.07
N ALA A 529 0.26 -21.47 -12.21
CA ALA A 529 1.71 -21.56 -12.36
C ALA A 529 2.38 -22.12 -11.09
N GLU A 530 1.92 -21.77 -9.89
CA GLU A 530 2.40 -22.33 -8.62
C GLU A 530 2.06 -23.83 -8.49
N GLU A 531 0.83 -24.24 -8.84
CA GLU A 531 0.43 -25.66 -8.87
C GLU A 531 1.26 -26.46 -9.90
N GLU A 532 1.64 -25.85 -11.03
CA GLU A 532 2.56 -26.46 -11.99
C GLU A 532 4.01 -26.53 -11.47
N ILE A 533 4.55 -25.46 -10.88
CA ILE A 533 5.90 -25.45 -10.28
C ILE A 533 6.04 -26.54 -9.20
N THR A 534 5.03 -26.76 -8.36
CA THR A 534 5.07 -27.85 -7.36
C THR A 534 5.09 -29.23 -8.02
N ARG A 535 4.30 -29.46 -9.09
CA ARG A 535 4.33 -30.71 -9.87
C ARG A 535 5.70 -30.96 -10.52
N TRP A 536 6.30 -29.95 -11.16
CA TRP A 536 7.65 -30.07 -11.73
C TRP A 536 8.73 -30.32 -10.66
N LYS A 537 8.59 -29.72 -9.48
CA LYS A 537 9.50 -29.96 -8.35
C LYS A 537 9.44 -31.41 -7.86
N VAL A 538 8.24 -31.95 -7.64
CA VAL A 538 8.06 -33.36 -7.20
C VAL A 538 8.64 -34.33 -8.22
N ALA A 539 8.42 -34.10 -9.52
CA ALA A 539 9.00 -34.92 -10.59
C ALA A 539 10.54 -34.90 -10.58
N ALA A 540 11.16 -33.72 -10.40
CA ALA A 540 12.61 -33.58 -10.32
C ALA A 540 13.21 -34.24 -9.06
N GLU A 541 12.51 -34.18 -7.91
CA GLU A 541 12.93 -34.86 -6.68
C GLU A 541 12.85 -36.40 -6.84
N GLN A 542 11.85 -36.91 -7.56
CA GLN A 542 11.73 -38.33 -7.91
C GLN A 542 12.83 -38.78 -8.89
N GLU A 543 13.08 -38.02 -9.96
CA GLU A 543 14.17 -38.32 -10.91
C GLU A 543 15.54 -38.32 -10.23
N ALA A 544 15.80 -37.34 -9.35
CA ALA A 544 17.02 -37.30 -8.54
C ALA A 544 17.13 -38.48 -7.55
N ALA A 545 16.01 -39.00 -7.04
CA ALA A 545 16.00 -40.21 -6.20
C ALA A 545 16.32 -41.48 -7.02
N VAL A 546 15.77 -41.61 -8.23
CA VAL A 546 16.10 -42.70 -9.17
C VAL A 546 17.57 -42.64 -9.58
N GLY A 547 18.10 -41.45 -9.89
CA GLY A 547 19.51 -41.25 -10.21
C GLY A 547 20.45 -41.75 -9.11
N ARG A 548 20.19 -41.37 -7.84
CA ARG A 548 20.95 -41.85 -6.68
C ARG A 548 20.90 -43.38 -6.52
N ALA A 549 19.76 -44.01 -6.79
CA ALA A 549 19.64 -45.47 -6.75
C ALA A 549 20.48 -46.15 -7.84
N VAL A 550 20.48 -45.62 -9.07
CA VAL A 550 21.30 -46.12 -10.18
C VAL A 550 22.80 -45.95 -9.89
N GLU A 551 23.22 -44.85 -9.27
CA GLU A 551 24.62 -44.67 -8.83
C GLU A 551 25.02 -45.71 -7.77
N GLN A 552 24.15 -45.99 -6.79
CA GLN A 552 24.40 -47.01 -5.77
C GLN A 552 24.52 -48.41 -6.37
N ASP A 553 23.63 -48.80 -7.30
CA ASP A 553 23.72 -50.05 -8.05
C ASP A 553 25.00 -50.16 -8.89
N PHE A 554 25.42 -49.07 -9.54
CA PHE A 554 26.65 -49.06 -10.35
C PHE A 554 27.90 -49.20 -9.47
N VAL A 555 27.93 -48.50 -8.33
CA VAL A 555 29.00 -48.64 -7.32
C VAL A 555 29.04 -50.08 -6.79
N ALA A 556 27.89 -50.68 -6.46
CA ALA A 556 27.82 -52.08 -6.03
C ALA A 556 28.38 -53.05 -7.09
N GLN A 557 28.03 -52.86 -8.37
CA GLN A 557 28.59 -53.67 -9.48
C GLN A 557 30.10 -53.52 -9.64
N VAL A 558 30.65 -52.31 -9.45
CA VAL A 558 32.10 -52.05 -9.50
C VAL A 558 32.82 -52.72 -8.32
N TYR A 559 32.25 -52.67 -7.11
CA TYR A 559 32.77 -53.43 -5.97
C TYR A 559 32.74 -54.94 -6.24
N TRP A 560 31.65 -55.47 -6.80
CA TRP A 560 31.50 -56.90 -7.07
C TRP A 560 32.50 -57.41 -8.11
N LYS A 561 32.72 -56.67 -9.22
CA LYS A 561 33.76 -56.98 -10.20
C LYS A 561 35.18 -56.97 -9.60
N ASN A 562 35.50 -55.96 -8.79
CA ASN A 562 36.79 -55.89 -8.08
C ASN A 562 36.97 -57.02 -7.05
N TRP A 563 35.88 -57.55 -6.48
CA TRP A 563 35.93 -58.71 -5.59
C TRP A 563 36.17 -60.01 -6.36
N SER A 564 35.45 -60.25 -7.45
CA SER A 564 35.69 -61.41 -8.31
C SER A 564 37.10 -61.43 -8.92
N GLN A 565 37.66 -60.29 -9.32
CA GLN A 565 39.03 -60.19 -9.83
C GLN A 565 40.12 -60.43 -8.77
N LYS A 566 39.78 -60.52 -7.48
CA LYS A 566 40.69 -60.91 -6.38
C LYS A 566 40.50 -62.36 -5.92
N LEU A 567 39.61 -63.10 -6.57
CA LEU A 567 39.24 -64.49 -6.28
C LEU A 567 39.61 -65.47 -7.42
N CYS A 568 40.36 -64.99 -8.42
CA CYS A 568 40.95 -65.74 -9.53
C CYS A 568 42.45 -65.42 -9.61
#